data_AF-A0A7W1CFM0-F1
#
_entry.id   AF-A0A7W1CFM0-F1
#
_cell.length_a   1.000
_cell.length_b   1.000
_cell.length_c   1.000
_cell.angle_alpha   90.00
_cell.angle_beta   90.00
_cell.angle_gamma   90.00
#
_symmetry.space_group_name_H-M   'P 1'
#
loop_
_entity.id
_entity.type
_entity.pdbx_description
1 polymer ?
#
loop_
_entity_poly.entity_id
_entity_poly.type
_entity_poly.pdbx_seq_one_letter_code
_entity_poly.pdbx_strand_id
1 'polypeptide(L)'
;DCRPGFRARYTQNLSDWSLFETEAEGEAAIEGYTEKYGVKVFFQLQNLTEAAAGNFEQKKLTVGLCGLAYHAEVSAREEKSYWKSSKANASKTDKTNWHLCGKVIEFNALRNPFSGSDLYWIHLDLGNFELEILVNRHALTGSDLCVGATIKAEIWLQGHIASRSTFYSNYEGVDWSVNPVDFWKQFKKQN
;
A
#
# COMPACT_ATOMS: atom_id res chain seq x y z
N ASP A 1 14.16 -11.89 7.23
CA ASP A 1 14.61 -11.47 5.90
C ASP A 1 13.41 -11.43 4.97
N CYS A 2 13.17 -10.25 4.39
CA CYS A 2 12.20 -9.86 3.36
C CYS A 2 10.84 -10.59 3.31
N ARG A 3 9.84 -10.11 4.06
CA ARG A 3 8.44 -10.34 3.66
C ARG A 3 8.21 -9.56 2.36
N PRO A 4 7.74 -10.18 1.26
CA PRO A 4 7.29 -9.42 0.10
C PRO A 4 6.09 -8.55 0.54
N GLY A 5 6.35 -7.28 0.78
CA GLY A 5 5.30 -6.29 1.00
C GLY A 5 4.59 -6.04 -0.31
N PHE A 6 3.26 -6.00 -0.27
CA PHE A 6 2.47 -5.45 -1.37
C PHE A 6 2.94 -4.02 -1.64
N ARG A 7 3.60 -3.76 -2.78
CA ARG A 7 4.11 -2.42 -3.12
C ARG A 7 3.18 -1.74 -4.10
N ALA A 8 2.88 -0.48 -3.81
CA ALA A 8 2.18 0.38 -4.75
C ALA A 8 3.02 0.56 -6.02
N ARG A 9 2.37 0.47 -7.19
CA ARG A 9 2.93 0.84 -8.49
C ARG A 9 3.00 2.35 -8.65
N TYR A 10 2.06 3.06 -8.03
CA TYR A 10 1.98 4.52 -8.12
C TYR A 10 2.65 5.19 -6.93
N THR A 11 3.42 6.22 -7.22
CA THR A 11 4.10 7.04 -6.23
C THR A 11 3.49 8.42 -6.11
N GLN A 12 3.59 8.99 -4.92
CA GLN A 12 3.15 10.35 -4.61
C GLN A 12 4.23 11.06 -3.79
N ASN A 13 4.28 12.38 -3.89
CA ASN A 13 5.16 13.19 -3.07
C ASN A 13 4.41 13.61 -1.80
N LEU A 14 5.12 13.55 -0.67
CA LEU A 14 4.67 14.08 0.61
C LEU A 14 5.49 15.32 0.97
N SER A 15 4.80 16.33 1.49
CA SER A 15 5.38 17.49 2.18
C SER A 15 5.07 17.45 3.68
N ASP A 16 5.79 18.29 4.44
CA ASP A 16 5.59 18.47 5.89
C ASP A 16 5.54 17.14 6.66
N TRP A 17 6.45 16.23 6.28
CA TRP A 17 6.42 14.86 6.76
C TRP A 17 7.25 14.69 8.05
N SER A 18 6.87 13.72 8.87
CA SER A 18 7.55 13.35 10.10
C SER A 18 7.65 11.82 10.22
N LEU A 19 8.79 11.33 10.70
CA LEU A 19 9.01 9.91 11.01
C LEU A 19 8.73 9.65 12.50
N PHE A 20 8.05 8.55 12.79
CA PHE A 20 7.71 8.12 14.14
C PHE A 20 8.14 6.68 14.36
N GLU A 21 8.70 6.42 15.53
CA GLU A 21 8.80 5.06 16.05
C GLU A 21 7.44 4.64 16.63
N THR A 22 7.01 3.42 16.28
CA THR A 22 5.77 2.82 16.78
C THR A 22 6.05 1.98 18.03
N GLU A 23 5.00 1.57 18.73
CA GLU A 23 5.12 0.77 19.96
C GLU A 23 5.57 -0.67 19.70
N ALA A 24 5.49 -1.14 18.45
CA ALA A 24 6.07 -2.40 18.02
C ALA A 24 7.57 -2.21 17.74
N GLU A 25 8.42 -3.01 18.40
CA GLU A 25 9.87 -2.93 18.24
C GLU A 25 10.29 -3.04 16.77
N GLY A 26 11.02 -2.05 16.27
CA GLY A 26 11.56 -2.03 14.91
C GLY A 26 10.58 -1.59 13.81
N GLU A 27 9.38 -1.14 14.18
CA GLU A 27 8.38 -0.63 13.25
C GLU A 27 8.35 0.91 13.24
N ALA A 28 8.38 1.50 12.04
CA ALA A 28 8.38 2.95 11.84
C ALA A 28 7.16 3.39 11.02
N ALA A 29 6.62 4.56 11.32
CA ALA A 29 5.50 5.16 10.61
C ALA A 29 5.83 6.57 10.13
N ILE A 30 5.19 7.01 9.05
CA ILE A 30 5.36 8.35 8.50
C ILE A 30 4.00 9.06 8.49
N GLU A 31 4.00 10.30 8.95
CA GLU A 31 2.90 11.25 8.77
C GLU A 31 3.32 12.31 7.76
N GLY A 32 2.39 12.79 6.93
CA GLY A 32 2.64 13.92 6.03
C GLY A 32 1.41 14.29 5.22
N TYR A 33 1.58 15.21 4.27
CA TYR A 33 0.51 15.67 3.38
C TYR A 33 0.86 15.38 1.92
N THR A 34 -0.09 14.85 1.15
CA THR A 34 0.11 14.65 -0.29
C THR A 34 0.24 16.00 -0.99
N GLU A 35 1.29 16.18 -1.81
CA GLU A 35 1.54 17.49 -2.43
C GLU A 35 0.43 17.91 -3.40
N LYS A 36 -0.12 16.94 -4.16
CA LYS A 36 -1.10 17.22 -5.21
C LYS A 36 -2.44 17.68 -4.63
N TYR A 37 -2.81 17.19 -3.45
CA TYR A 37 -4.18 17.30 -2.95
C TYR A 37 -4.28 17.81 -1.51
N GLY A 38 -3.16 17.99 -0.81
CA GLY A 38 -3.12 18.42 0.59
C GLY A 38 -3.75 17.41 1.55
N VAL A 39 -3.82 16.13 1.16
CA VAL A 39 -4.47 15.10 1.97
C VAL A 39 -3.49 14.57 3.01
N LYS A 40 -3.89 14.62 4.28
CA LYS A 40 -3.10 14.04 5.36
C LYS A 40 -3.09 12.51 5.27
N VAL A 41 -1.91 11.92 5.41
CA VAL A 41 -1.69 10.47 5.47
C VAL A 41 -0.82 10.12 6.67
N PHE A 42 -1.10 8.96 7.26
CA PHE A 42 -0.30 8.34 8.31
C PHE A 42 -0.23 6.85 7.99
N PHE A 43 0.96 6.34 7.71
CA PHE A 43 1.15 4.99 7.19
C PHE A 43 2.34 4.28 7.81
N GLN A 44 2.25 2.95 7.87
CA GLN A 44 3.35 2.09 8.29
C GLN A 44 4.41 2.00 7.20
N LEU A 45 5.68 2.20 7.55
CA LEU A 45 6.79 2.00 6.64
C LEU A 45 7.11 0.50 6.54
N GLN A 46 7.06 -0.04 5.32
CA GLN A 46 7.23 -1.49 5.08
C GLN A 46 8.64 -1.99 5.41
N ASN A 47 9.69 -1.24 5.07
CA ASN A 47 11.08 -1.59 5.35
C ASN A 47 11.91 -0.30 5.52
N LEU A 48 12.22 0.07 6.76
CA LEU A 48 13.06 1.24 7.05
C LEU A 48 14.47 1.09 6.48
N THR A 49 15.03 -0.13 6.51
CA THR A 49 16.40 -0.44 6.08
C THR A 49 16.62 -0.31 4.58
N GLU A 50 15.56 -0.27 3.77
CA GLU A 50 15.66 -0.04 2.33
C GLU A 50 15.75 1.44 1.96
N ALA A 51 15.42 2.33 2.91
CA ALA A 51 15.54 3.77 2.69
C ALA A 51 16.97 4.22 2.98
N ALA A 52 17.61 4.88 2.01
CA ALA A 52 18.91 5.49 2.26
C ALA A 52 18.76 6.68 3.22
N ALA A 53 19.75 6.90 4.10
CA ALA A 53 19.72 8.00 5.07
C ALA A 53 19.42 9.36 4.42
N GLY A 54 19.98 9.61 3.22
CA GLY A 54 19.75 10.83 2.46
C GLY A 54 18.31 11.05 1.98
N ASN A 55 17.43 10.05 2.03
CA ASN A 55 16.00 10.23 1.77
C ASN A 55 15.32 11.00 2.91
N PHE A 56 15.76 10.79 4.16
CA PHE A 56 15.16 11.44 5.34
C PHE A 56 15.63 12.88 5.53
N GLU A 57 16.65 13.31 4.80
CA GLU A 57 17.10 14.70 4.76
C GLU A 57 16.29 15.55 3.77
N GLN A 58 15.44 14.92 2.95
CA GLN A 58 14.68 15.61 1.92
C GLN A 58 13.45 16.30 2.50
N LYS A 59 13.23 17.56 2.12
CA LYS A 59 12.00 18.32 2.46
C LYS A 59 10.74 17.67 1.88
N LYS A 60 10.89 16.90 0.81
CA LYS A 60 9.81 16.17 0.15
C LYS A 60 10.18 14.70 0.10
N LEU A 61 9.21 13.84 0.36
CA LEU A 61 9.41 12.40 0.35
C LEU A 61 8.56 11.78 -0.75
N THR A 62 9.19 11.12 -1.73
CA THR A 62 8.45 10.32 -2.71
C THR A 62 8.16 8.94 -2.12
N VAL A 63 6.90 8.55 -2.09
CA VAL A 63 6.43 7.32 -1.46
C VAL A 63 5.44 6.58 -2.34
N GLY A 64 5.45 5.25 -2.29
CA GLY A 64 4.34 4.43 -2.76
C GLY A 64 3.44 4.08 -1.59
N LEU A 65 2.14 4.38 -1.68
CA LEU A 65 1.15 4.06 -0.64
C LEU A 65 0.18 2.98 -1.10
N CYS A 66 -0.10 2.04 -0.21
CA CYS A 66 -1.07 1.00 -0.47
C CYS A 66 -1.82 0.56 0.79
N GLY A 67 -3.08 0.15 0.61
CA GLY A 67 -3.93 -0.35 1.68
C GLY A 67 -4.02 -1.87 1.70
N LEU A 68 -3.96 -2.48 2.88
CA LEU A 68 -4.41 -3.86 3.09
C LEU A 68 -5.81 -3.83 3.67
N ALA A 69 -6.79 -4.24 2.87
CA ALA A 69 -8.17 -4.25 3.30
C ALA A 69 -8.45 -5.48 4.15
N TYR A 70 -8.90 -5.25 5.38
CA TYR A 70 -9.42 -6.31 6.24
C TYR A 70 -10.94 -6.48 6.06
N HIS A 71 -11.63 -5.46 5.54
CA HIS A 71 -13.02 -5.53 5.09
C HIS A 71 -13.23 -4.63 3.87
N ALA A 72 -13.98 -5.10 2.88
CA ALA A 72 -14.41 -4.30 1.75
C ALA A 72 -15.83 -4.70 1.27
N GLU A 73 -16.55 -3.72 0.72
CA GLU A 73 -17.89 -3.89 0.19
C GLU A 73 -18.00 -3.16 -1.15
N VAL A 74 -18.45 -3.86 -2.19
CA VAL A 74 -18.88 -3.26 -3.46
C VAL A 74 -20.31 -2.76 -3.28
N SER A 75 -20.48 -1.44 -3.23
CA SER A 75 -21.78 -0.83 -3.04
C SER A 75 -22.68 -1.03 -4.26
N ALA A 76 -23.93 -1.38 -4.00
CA ALA A 76 -24.97 -1.48 -5.04
C ALA A 76 -25.43 -0.11 -5.56
N ARG A 77 -25.02 0.99 -4.91
CA ARG A 77 -25.38 2.36 -5.25
C ARG A 77 -24.13 3.21 -5.40
N GLU A 78 -24.25 4.26 -6.20
CA GLU A 78 -23.19 5.27 -6.27
C GLU A 78 -23.15 6.03 -4.94
N GLU A 79 -21.97 6.07 -4.34
CA GLU A 79 -21.72 6.79 -3.09
C GLU A 79 -20.61 7.81 -3.26
N LYS A 80 -20.67 8.86 -2.44
CA LYS A 80 -19.67 9.92 -2.49
C LYS A 80 -18.34 9.42 -1.93
N SER A 81 -17.28 9.57 -2.73
CA SER A 81 -15.93 9.21 -2.31
C SER A 81 -15.51 9.93 -1.03
N TYR A 82 -14.77 9.23 -0.17
CA TYR A 82 -14.23 9.79 1.06
C TYR A 82 -12.94 9.09 1.49
N TRP A 83 -12.18 9.81 2.32
CA TRP A 83 -10.98 9.35 3.00
C TRP A 83 -11.01 9.83 4.44
N LYS A 84 -11.04 8.90 5.41
CA LYS A 84 -11.24 9.22 6.83
C LYS A 84 -10.35 8.32 7.69
N SER A 85 -9.64 8.91 8.64
CA SER A 85 -8.93 8.14 9.67
C SER A 85 -9.92 7.46 10.61
N SER A 86 -9.62 6.24 11.04
CA SER A 86 -10.55 5.42 11.82
C SER A 86 -10.95 6.00 13.18
N LYS A 87 -10.08 6.74 13.91
CA LYS A 87 -10.43 7.44 15.16
C LYS A 87 -9.49 8.62 15.48
N ALA A 88 -10.02 9.66 16.12
CA ALA A 88 -9.23 10.84 16.55
C ALA A 88 -8.38 10.62 17.83
N ASN A 89 -8.76 9.67 18.70
CA ASN A 89 -8.08 9.33 19.96
C ASN A 89 -7.51 7.90 19.96
N ALA A 90 -7.01 7.47 18.81
CA ALA A 90 -6.53 6.12 18.57
C ALA A 90 -5.06 5.94 18.99
N SER A 91 -4.65 4.72 19.33
CA SER A 91 -3.23 4.38 19.51
C SER A 91 -2.45 4.70 18.22
N LYS A 92 -1.12 4.82 18.27
CA LYS A 92 -0.32 5.08 17.04
C LYS A 92 -0.57 4.03 15.95
N THR A 93 -0.77 2.77 16.33
CA THR A 93 -1.09 1.67 15.42
C THR A 93 -2.46 1.87 14.77
N ASP A 94 -3.45 2.31 15.54
CA ASP A 94 -4.79 2.61 15.01
C ASP A 94 -4.80 3.81 14.04
N LYS A 95 -3.81 4.71 14.09
CA LYS A 95 -3.69 5.85 13.16
C LYS A 95 -3.38 5.41 11.73
N THR A 96 -2.87 4.19 11.56
CA THR A 96 -2.64 3.61 10.23
C THR A 96 -3.91 2.96 9.66
N ASN A 97 -5.02 2.91 10.42
CA ASN A 97 -6.29 2.42 9.92
C ASN A 97 -7.14 3.55 9.33
N TRP A 98 -7.67 3.28 8.14
CA TRP A 98 -8.43 4.25 7.35
C TRP A 98 -9.71 3.63 6.82
N HIS A 99 -10.78 4.41 6.81
CA HIS A 99 -11.99 4.11 6.07
C HIS A 99 -12.00 4.94 4.79
N LEU A 100 -12.29 4.27 3.69
CA LEU A 100 -12.33 4.89 2.38
C LEU A 100 -13.58 4.49 1.60
N CYS A 101 -13.94 5.35 0.65
CA CYS A 101 -14.88 5.04 -0.40
C CYS A 101 -14.38 5.66 -1.70
N GLY A 102 -14.41 4.90 -2.79
CA GLY A 102 -13.95 5.35 -4.09
C GLY A 102 -14.45 4.50 -5.25
N LYS A 103 -14.16 4.95 -6.46
CA LYS A 103 -14.50 4.25 -7.69
C LYS A 103 -13.35 3.34 -8.13
N VAL A 104 -13.69 2.14 -8.58
CA VAL A 104 -12.72 1.21 -9.16
C VAL A 104 -12.24 1.73 -10.50
N ILE A 105 -10.96 2.06 -10.61
CA ILE A 105 -10.30 2.43 -11.87
C ILE A 105 -9.94 1.16 -12.64
N GLU A 106 -9.27 0.22 -11.95
CA GLU A 106 -8.85 -1.08 -12.48
C GLU A 106 -8.72 -2.08 -11.33
N PHE A 107 -8.76 -3.38 -11.64
CA PHE A 107 -8.43 -4.41 -10.68
C PHE A 107 -7.84 -5.66 -11.35
N ASN A 108 -7.03 -6.39 -10.58
CA ASN A 108 -6.44 -7.66 -11.00
C ASN A 108 -6.75 -8.73 -9.95
N ALA A 109 -7.19 -9.91 -10.42
CA ALA A 109 -7.27 -11.10 -9.58
C ALA A 109 -5.87 -11.70 -9.40
N LEU A 110 -5.51 -12.00 -8.17
CA LEU A 110 -4.22 -12.59 -7.81
C LEU A 110 -4.45 -13.82 -6.95
N ARG A 111 -3.50 -14.76 -6.99
CA ARG A 111 -3.45 -15.88 -6.06
C ARG A 111 -2.23 -15.69 -5.19
N ASN A 112 -2.41 -15.66 -3.86
CA ASN A 112 -1.28 -15.66 -2.94
C ASN A 112 -0.53 -17.00 -3.08
N PRO A 113 0.73 -17.01 -3.52
CA PRO A 113 1.47 -18.26 -3.76
C PRO A 113 1.79 -19.02 -2.47
N PHE A 114 1.81 -18.33 -1.33
CA PHE A 114 2.12 -18.92 -0.03
C PHE A 114 0.86 -19.47 0.67
N SER A 115 -0.20 -18.66 0.75
CA SER A 115 -1.43 -19.09 1.44
C SER A 115 -2.44 -19.80 0.53
N GLY A 116 -2.28 -19.68 -0.79
CA GLY A 116 -3.30 -20.11 -1.75
C GLY A 116 -4.59 -19.28 -1.67
N SER A 117 -4.59 -18.10 -1.06
CA SER A 117 -5.80 -17.26 -1.00
C SER A 117 -6.01 -16.51 -2.32
N ASP A 118 -7.26 -16.36 -2.73
CA ASP A 118 -7.62 -15.43 -3.82
C ASP A 118 -7.66 -14.00 -3.29
N LEU A 119 -7.00 -13.10 -4.00
CA LEU A 119 -6.88 -11.69 -3.69
C LEU A 119 -7.34 -10.85 -4.90
N TYR A 120 -7.79 -9.64 -4.62
CA TYR A 120 -7.97 -8.58 -5.61
C TYR A 120 -7.01 -7.44 -5.30
N TRP A 121 -6.19 -7.08 -6.28
CA TRP A 121 -5.47 -5.81 -6.29
C TRP A 121 -6.35 -4.80 -7.01
N ILE A 122 -6.85 -3.82 -6.28
CA ILE A 122 -7.82 -2.84 -6.77
C ILE A 122 -7.20 -1.44 -6.73
N HIS A 123 -7.26 -0.73 -7.85
CA HIS A 123 -6.88 0.69 -7.93
C HIS A 123 -8.13 1.55 -7.82
N LEU A 124 -8.14 2.48 -6.86
CA LEU A 124 -9.29 3.29 -6.52
C LEU A 124 -9.05 4.78 -6.77
N ASP A 125 -10.07 5.44 -7.32
CA ASP A 125 -10.21 6.88 -7.31
C ASP A 125 -11.03 7.31 -6.07
N LEU A 126 -10.39 7.98 -5.12
CA LEU A 126 -11.02 8.54 -3.92
C LEU A 126 -11.51 9.99 -4.14
N GLY A 127 -11.43 10.49 -5.38
CA GLY A 127 -11.80 11.84 -5.80
C GLY A 127 -10.70 12.88 -5.53
N ASN A 128 -10.09 12.81 -4.34
CA ASN A 128 -9.00 13.70 -3.93
C ASN A 128 -7.64 13.01 -3.84
N PHE A 129 -7.52 11.71 -4.11
CA PHE A 129 -6.28 11.03 -4.47
C PHE A 129 -6.60 9.60 -4.92
N GLU A 130 -5.62 8.94 -5.52
CA GLU A 130 -5.72 7.56 -5.98
C GLU A 130 -4.99 6.64 -5.01
N LEU A 131 -5.51 5.44 -4.79
CA LEU A 131 -4.91 4.47 -3.88
C LEU A 131 -5.07 3.04 -4.40
N GLU A 132 -4.00 2.27 -4.29
CA GLU A 132 -4.06 0.83 -4.52
C GLU A 132 -4.34 0.09 -3.22
N ILE A 133 -5.30 -0.83 -3.25
CA ILE A 133 -5.63 -1.69 -2.13
C ILE A 133 -5.55 -3.15 -2.52
N LEU A 134 -5.14 -3.99 -1.58
CA LEU A 134 -5.17 -5.44 -1.69
C LEU A 134 -6.28 -5.97 -0.78
N VAL A 135 -7.19 -6.74 -1.36
CA VAL A 135 -8.37 -7.27 -0.67
C VAL A 135 -8.38 -8.78 -0.80
N ASN A 136 -8.57 -9.48 0.31
CA ASN A 136 -8.89 -10.91 0.27
C ASN A 136 -10.28 -11.10 -0.35
N ARG A 137 -10.43 -12.02 -1.32
CA ARG A 137 -11.73 -12.25 -1.98
C ARG A 137 -12.86 -12.58 -1.00
N HIS A 138 -12.55 -13.32 0.07
CA HIS A 138 -13.52 -13.68 1.11
C HIS A 138 -13.93 -12.49 2.01
N ALA A 139 -13.13 -11.43 2.06
CA ALA A 139 -13.40 -10.20 2.80
C ALA A 139 -14.08 -9.13 1.92
N LEU A 140 -14.28 -9.42 0.62
CA LEU A 140 -15.02 -8.56 -0.30
C LEU A 140 -16.47 -9.04 -0.37
N THR A 141 -17.40 -8.16 0.02
CA THR A 141 -18.83 -8.43 0.03
C THR A 141 -19.59 -7.47 -0.89
N GLY A 142 -20.90 -7.67 -1.03
CA GLY A 142 -21.76 -6.78 -1.83
C GLY A 142 -21.94 -7.26 -3.26
N SER A 143 -22.01 -6.30 -4.19
CA SER A 143 -22.24 -6.56 -5.62
C SER A 143 -20.99 -7.11 -6.33
N ASP A 144 -21.13 -7.46 -7.61
CA ASP A 144 -19.99 -7.90 -8.42
C ASP A 144 -18.95 -6.78 -8.58
N LEU A 145 -17.68 -7.14 -8.42
CA LEU A 145 -16.55 -6.23 -8.65
C LEU A 145 -16.40 -5.95 -10.14
N CYS A 146 -16.58 -4.69 -10.54
CA CYS A 146 -16.33 -4.23 -11.90
C CYS A 146 -15.71 -2.82 -11.92
N VAL A 147 -15.09 -2.46 -13.04
CA VAL A 147 -14.57 -1.10 -13.24
C VAL A 147 -15.72 -0.09 -13.21
N GLY A 148 -15.52 1.02 -12.50
CA GLY A 148 -16.53 2.04 -12.25
C GLY A 148 -17.42 1.78 -11.03
N ALA A 149 -17.39 0.57 -10.45
CA ALA A 149 -18.12 0.28 -9.22
C ALA A 149 -17.59 1.11 -8.05
N THR A 150 -18.46 1.41 -7.10
CA THR A 150 -18.07 2.07 -5.86
C THR A 150 -17.72 1.04 -4.80
N ILE A 151 -16.53 1.15 -4.21
CA ILE A 151 -16.07 0.30 -3.10
C ILE A 151 -15.99 1.14 -1.84
N LYS A 152 -16.42 0.54 -0.73
CA LYS A 152 -16.03 0.95 0.62
C LYS A 152 -15.03 -0.04 1.16
N ALA A 153 -14.01 0.45 1.84
CA ALA A 153 -13.06 -0.43 2.50
C ALA A 153 -12.60 0.15 3.82
N GLU A 154 -12.26 -0.76 4.72
CA GLU A 154 -11.45 -0.44 5.87
C GLU A 154 -10.08 -1.08 5.67
N ILE A 155 -9.05 -0.24 5.73
CA ILE A 155 -7.69 -0.62 5.35
C ILE A 155 -6.71 -0.31 6.46
N TRP A 156 -5.67 -1.12 6.50
CA TRP A 156 -4.40 -0.76 7.11
C TRP A 156 -3.50 -0.14 6.04
N LEU A 157 -3.11 1.12 6.23
CA LEU A 157 -2.29 1.88 5.28
C LEU A 157 -0.80 1.66 5.55
N GLN A 158 -0.10 1.23 4.52
CA GLN A 158 1.33 1.03 4.52
C GLN A 158 1.96 1.70 3.30
N GLY A 159 3.27 1.85 3.32
CA GLY A 159 4.00 2.45 2.22
C GLY A 159 5.49 2.20 2.27
N HIS A 160 6.15 2.59 1.19
CA HIS A 160 7.60 2.51 1.06
C HIS A 160 8.13 3.82 0.50
N ILE A 161 9.37 4.15 0.85
CA ILE A 161 10.06 5.31 0.29
C ILE A 161 10.57 4.91 -1.10
N ALA A 162 10.13 5.62 -2.11
CA ALA A 162 10.63 5.45 -3.47
C ALA A 162 11.94 6.23 -3.61
N SER A 163 13.03 5.51 -3.83
CA SER A 163 14.29 6.10 -4.28
C SER A 163 14.40 5.96 -5.80
N ARG A 164 15.35 6.66 -6.43
CA ARG A 164 15.61 6.52 -7.88
C ARG A 164 15.96 5.07 -8.29
N SER A 165 16.42 4.21 -7.37
CA SER A 165 16.65 2.78 -7.64
C SER A 165 15.42 1.89 -7.41
N THR A 166 14.39 2.39 -6.70
CA THR A 166 13.18 1.62 -6.34
C THR A 166 12.22 1.43 -7.53
N PHE A 167 12.38 2.17 -8.63
CA PHE A 167 11.63 1.97 -9.87
C PHE A 167 11.78 0.55 -10.47
N TYR A 168 12.82 -0.18 -10.06
CA TYR A 168 13.11 -1.55 -10.54
C TYR A 168 12.70 -2.66 -9.56
N SER A 169 12.11 -2.33 -8.40
CA SER A 169 11.79 -3.30 -7.35
C SER A 169 10.29 -3.52 -7.17
N ASN A 170 9.52 -3.32 -8.24
CA ASN A 170 8.11 -3.69 -8.25
C ASN A 170 8.00 -5.20 -8.03
N TYR A 171 6.97 -5.61 -7.29
CA TYR A 171 6.66 -7.01 -7.06
C TYR A 171 6.33 -7.67 -8.40
N GLU A 172 7.34 -8.20 -9.08
CA GLU A 172 7.18 -9.08 -10.23
C GLU A 172 6.87 -10.46 -9.69
N GLY A 173 5.58 -10.81 -9.67
CA GLY A 173 5.21 -12.22 -9.69
C GLY A 173 6.01 -12.88 -10.81
N VAL A 174 6.74 -13.96 -10.46
CA VAL A 174 7.59 -14.79 -11.33
C VAL A 174 7.93 -14.14 -12.67
N ASP A 175 9.08 -13.47 -12.74
CA ASP A 175 9.69 -13.15 -14.02
C ASP A 175 10.02 -14.46 -14.75
N TRP A 176 9.19 -14.85 -15.72
CA TRP A 176 9.39 -16.07 -16.52
C TRP A 176 10.64 -16.00 -17.40
N SER A 177 11.26 -14.82 -17.54
CA SER A 177 12.53 -14.66 -18.24
C SER A 177 13.76 -15.03 -17.39
N VAL A 178 13.59 -15.13 -16.07
CA VAL A 178 14.64 -15.52 -15.13
C VAL A 178 14.29 -16.87 -14.51
N ASN A 179 15.05 -17.90 -14.85
CA ASN A 179 14.91 -19.21 -14.22
C ASN A 179 15.17 -19.06 -12.70
N PRO A 180 14.23 -19.44 -11.82
CA PRO A 180 14.37 -19.28 -10.37
C PRO A 180 15.67 -19.88 -9.82
N VAL A 181 16.18 -20.94 -10.47
CA VAL A 181 17.43 -21.61 -10.09
C VAL A 181 18.65 -20.70 -10.26
N ASP A 182 18.66 -19.82 -11.25
CA ASP A 182 19.81 -18.94 -11.51
C ASP A 182 19.82 -17.70 -10.62
N PHE A 183 18.65 -17.26 -10.14
CA PHE A 183 18.54 -16.23 -9.10
C PHE A 183 19.16 -16.71 -7.77
N TRP A 184 18.83 -17.93 -7.32
CA TRP A 184 19.36 -18.46 -6.05
C TRP A 184 20.84 -18.83 -6.08
N LYS A 185 21.42 -19.13 -7.26
CA LYS A 185 22.87 -19.38 -7.40
C LYS A 185 23.73 -18.16 -7.08
N GLN A 186 23.22 -16.95 -7.29
CA GLN A 186 23.97 -15.72 -7.02
C GLN A 186 24.13 -15.43 -5.52
N PHE A 187 23.30 -16.07 -4.67
CA PHE A 187 23.36 -15.95 -3.22
C PHE A 187 24.09 -17.11 -2.53
N LYS A 188 24.60 -18.09 -3.30
CA LYS A 188 25.53 -19.08 -2.75
C LYS A 188 26.89 -18.43 -2.60
N LYS A 189 27.29 -18.15 -1.35
CA LYS A 189 28.70 -17.93 -1.00
C LYS A 189 29.54 -19.04 -1.61
N GLN A 190 30.48 -18.67 -2.48
CA GLN A 190 31.64 -19.52 -2.75
C GLN A 190 32.34 -19.70 -1.41
N ASN A 191 32.37 -20.93 -0.92
CA ASN A 191 33.39 -21.33 0.06
C ASN A 191 34.71 -21.51 -0.69
#